data_AF-A0A9W9BXJ1-F1
#
_entry.id   AF-A0A9W9BXJ1-F1
#
_cell.length_a   1.000
_cell.length_b   1.000
_cell.length_c   1.000
_cell.angle_alpha   90.00
_cell.angle_beta   90.00
_cell.angle_gamma   90.00
#
_symmetry.space_group_name_H-M   'P 1'
#
loop_
_entity.id
_entity.type
_entity.pdbx_description
1 polymer ?
#
loop_
_entity_poly.entity_id
_entity_poly.type
_entity_poly.pdbx_seq_one_letter_code
_entity_poly.pdbx_strand_id
1 'polypeptide(L)'
;MSHKAPYPSKFWSLGGKPENLRLSSIVCPHNIRLAIATQIFTVAGVLIVFVVNLLWTQRLVRSLHPHFGWHRIPSTLLKLLWPIIGLTLIALITVTVQSFYTLRPRTHFIDRAVQLYGTTFLAIISFLPLPILALAFAVPRKQRHDKFGAGRLRVKVAVLVTGTMLVCFGASYRAGTSWKAPVPMTEPLPGYFHKAAFYVVDFGVEILTVGLYALMRVDLRFHVPDGARGPGAYSRREGLEEKLGA
;
A
#
# COMPACT_ATOMS: atom_id res chain seq x y z
N MET A 1 24.64 1.57 -38.76
CA MET A 1 25.36 0.46 -38.09
C MET A 1 25.47 0.82 -36.61
N SER A 2 25.08 -0.10 -35.74
CA SER A 2 24.50 0.14 -34.41
C SER A 2 25.46 0.73 -33.36
N HIS A 3 25.08 1.86 -32.75
CA HIS A 3 25.69 2.45 -31.56
C HIS A 3 25.36 1.57 -30.34
N LYS A 4 26.32 0.78 -29.85
CA LYS A 4 26.22 0.15 -28.53
C LYS A 4 26.60 1.16 -27.46
N ALA A 5 25.63 1.55 -26.64
CA ALA A 5 25.87 2.33 -25.43
C ALA A 5 26.76 1.55 -24.44
N PRO A 6 27.70 2.21 -23.74
CA PRO A 6 28.56 1.57 -22.75
C PRO A 6 27.77 1.25 -21.48
N TYR A 7 27.59 -0.04 -21.18
CA TYR A 7 27.09 -0.48 -19.88
C TYR A 7 28.18 -0.29 -18.81
N PRO A 8 27.90 0.37 -17.66
CA PRO A 8 28.85 0.52 -16.58
C PRO A 8 28.99 -0.83 -15.84
N SER A 9 30.00 -1.61 -16.23
CA SER A 9 30.34 -2.93 -15.70
C SER A 9 30.94 -2.92 -14.28
N LYS A 10 31.18 -1.75 -13.69
CA LYS A 10 31.75 -1.63 -12.34
C LYS A 10 30.73 -1.66 -11.18
N PHE A 11 29.44 -1.68 -11.47
CA PHE A 11 28.38 -1.67 -10.43
C PHE A 11 28.11 -3.06 -9.80
N TRP A 12 28.59 -4.14 -10.41
CA TRP A 12 28.13 -5.52 -10.10
C TRP A 12 29.19 -6.47 -9.52
N SER A 13 30.40 -5.99 -9.20
CA SER A 13 31.49 -6.86 -8.71
C SER A 13 31.39 -7.26 -7.24
N LEU A 14 30.45 -6.72 -6.47
CA LEU A 14 30.42 -6.92 -5.01
C LEU A 14 29.01 -7.28 -4.53
N GLY A 15 28.54 -8.49 -4.84
CA GLY A 15 27.50 -9.27 -4.12
C GLY A 15 26.43 -8.51 -3.33
N GLY A 16 25.94 -7.39 -3.86
CA GLY A 16 25.20 -6.38 -3.12
C GLY A 16 23.75 -6.81 -3.00
N LYS A 17 23.45 -7.56 -1.95
CA LYS A 17 22.08 -7.87 -1.59
C LYS A 17 21.32 -6.55 -1.32
N PRO A 18 20.05 -6.39 -1.77
CA PRO A 18 19.22 -5.24 -1.42
C PRO A 18 19.22 -5.00 0.10
N GLU A 19 19.11 -3.76 0.56
CA GLU A 19 19.48 -3.37 1.93
C GLU A 19 18.56 -3.94 3.02
N ASN A 20 17.27 -4.07 2.70
CA ASN A 20 16.28 -4.84 3.45
C ASN A 20 16.70 -6.31 3.62
N LEU A 21 17.33 -6.89 2.58
CA LEU A 21 17.95 -8.21 2.62
C LEU A 21 19.21 -8.24 3.51
N ARG A 22 20.02 -7.16 3.52
CA ARG A 22 21.23 -7.03 4.36
C ARG A 22 20.89 -6.83 5.84
N LEU A 23 19.96 -5.94 6.18
CA LEU A 23 19.52 -5.72 7.57
C LEU A 23 19.00 -7.02 8.18
N SER A 24 18.21 -7.77 7.41
CA SER A 24 17.70 -9.09 7.80
C SER A 24 18.82 -10.11 8.01
N SER A 25 19.83 -10.15 7.12
CA SER A 25 20.99 -11.04 7.29
C SER A 25 21.93 -10.66 8.44
N ILE A 26 21.97 -9.37 8.83
CA ILE A 26 22.78 -8.89 9.95
C ILE A 26 22.13 -9.24 11.30
N VAL A 27 20.80 -9.19 11.38
CA VAL A 27 20.06 -9.50 12.62
C VAL A 27 19.91 -11.02 12.81
N CYS A 28 19.81 -11.79 11.73
CA CYS A 28 19.66 -13.26 11.78
C CYS A 28 20.56 -13.99 10.77
N PRO A 29 21.90 -13.97 10.96
CA PRO A 29 22.84 -14.56 10.00
C PRO A 29 22.69 -16.08 9.84
N HIS A 30 22.14 -16.77 10.84
CA HIS A 30 22.04 -18.25 10.85
C HIS A 30 20.75 -18.82 10.23
N ASN A 31 19.71 -18.01 10.00
CA ASN A 31 18.38 -18.51 9.59
C ASN A 31 17.84 -17.76 8.36
N ILE A 32 18.24 -18.19 7.16
CA ILE A 32 17.78 -17.62 5.87
C ILE A 32 16.24 -17.62 5.77
N ARG A 33 15.59 -18.67 6.31
CA ARG A 33 14.12 -18.79 6.33
C ARG A 33 13.45 -17.68 7.13
N LEU A 34 14.03 -17.32 8.28
CA LEU A 34 13.53 -16.24 9.12
C LEU A 34 13.69 -14.90 8.39
N ALA A 35 14.83 -14.70 7.74
CA ALA A 35 15.10 -13.47 6.98
C ALA A 35 14.11 -13.26 5.83
N ILE A 36 13.78 -14.33 5.09
CA ILE A 36 12.74 -14.33 4.05
C ILE A 36 11.36 -14.03 4.64
N ALA A 37 11.00 -14.70 5.75
CA ALA A 37 9.69 -14.52 6.39
C ALA A 37 9.48 -13.08 6.86
N THR A 38 10.47 -12.47 7.50
CA THR A 38 10.42 -11.06 7.91
C THR A 38 10.19 -10.14 6.71
N GLN A 39 10.89 -10.37 5.61
CA GLN A 39 10.75 -9.54 4.41
C GLN A 39 9.35 -9.64 3.80
N ILE A 40 8.81 -10.85 3.70
CA ILE A 40 7.47 -11.08 3.16
C ILE A 40 6.42 -10.45 4.07
N PHE A 41 6.52 -10.64 5.39
CA PHE A 41 5.56 -10.10 6.35
C PHE A 41 5.53 -8.57 6.34
N THR A 42 6.70 -7.93 6.25
CA THR A 42 6.83 -6.46 6.16
C THR A 42 6.11 -5.91 4.91
N VAL A 43 6.27 -6.57 3.76
CA VAL A 43 5.61 -6.13 2.51
C VAL A 43 4.11 -6.45 2.52
N ALA A 44 3.72 -7.59 3.10
CA ALA A 44 2.32 -8.03 3.16
C ALA A 44 1.48 -7.22 4.16
N GLY A 45 2.01 -6.88 5.33
CA GLY A 45 1.30 -6.13 6.37
C GLY A 45 0.81 -4.77 5.85
N VAL A 46 1.74 -3.97 5.34
CA VAL A 46 1.41 -2.65 4.78
C VAL A 46 0.48 -2.73 3.56
N LEU A 47 0.55 -3.82 2.78
CA LEU A 47 -0.35 -4.03 1.66
C LEU A 47 -1.80 -4.15 2.10
N ILE A 48 -2.07 -4.85 3.21
CA ILE A 48 -3.42 -4.95 3.79
C ILE A 48 -3.96 -3.55 4.10
N VAL A 49 -3.12 -2.67 4.66
CA VAL A 49 -3.52 -1.29 4.96
C VAL A 49 -3.83 -0.49 3.69
N PHE A 50 -3.05 -0.63 2.62
CA PHE A 50 -3.36 0.00 1.32
C PHE A 50 -4.73 -0.44 0.79
N VAL A 51 -4.98 -1.74 0.83
CA VAL A 51 -6.23 -2.37 0.40
C VAL A 51 -7.43 -1.83 1.19
N VAL A 52 -7.30 -1.76 2.52
CA VAL A 52 -8.33 -1.23 3.40
C VAL A 52 -8.62 0.25 3.11
N ASN A 53 -7.58 1.08 2.94
CA ASN A 53 -7.74 2.50 2.63
C ASN A 53 -8.46 2.72 1.29
N LEU A 54 -8.13 1.92 0.27
CA LEU A 54 -8.80 1.97 -1.03
C LEU A 54 -10.28 1.55 -0.93
N LEU A 55 -10.58 0.50 -0.18
CA LEU A 55 -11.96 0.07 0.06
C LEU A 55 -12.79 1.15 0.77
N TRP A 56 -12.23 1.76 1.82
CA TRP A 56 -12.90 2.86 2.52
C TRP A 56 -13.07 4.08 1.63
N THR A 57 -12.09 4.39 0.78
CA THR A 57 -12.20 5.48 -0.21
C THR A 57 -13.33 5.22 -1.19
N GLN A 58 -13.40 4.03 -1.76
CA GLN A 58 -14.47 3.63 -2.66
C GLN A 58 -15.85 3.74 -2.01
N ARG A 59 -15.99 3.30 -0.75
CA ARG A 59 -17.23 3.42 0.02
C ARG A 59 -17.61 4.89 0.26
N LEU A 60 -16.62 5.71 0.62
CA LEU A 60 -16.82 7.13 0.86
C LEU A 60 -17.26 7.86 -0.41
N VAL A 61 -16.64 7.58 -1.55
CA VAL A 61 -17.03 8.14 -2.85
C VAL A 61 -18.45 7.73 -3.23
N ARG A 62 -18.84 6.47 -3.00
CA ARG A 62 -20.22 6.00 -3.23
C ARG A 62 -21.25 6.69 -2.34
N SER A 63 -20.87 7.03 -1.12
CA SER A 63 -21.69 7.80 -0.18
C SER A 63 -21.81 9.28 -0.56
N LEU A 64 -20.72 9.90 -1.02
CA LEU A 64 -20.70 11.30 -1.45
C LEU A 64 -21.39 11.52 -2.79
N HIS A 65 -21.23 10.60 -3.75
CA HIS A 65 -21.78 10.70 -5.09
C HIS A 65 -22.47 9.39 -5.50
N PRO A 66 -23.74 9.17 -5.09
CA PRO A 66 -24.45 7.91 -5.34
C PRO A 66 -24.61 7.55 -6.82
N HIS A 67 -24.73 8.54 -7.72
CA HIS A 67 -24.86 8.25 -9.15
C HIS A 67 -23.50 7.99 -9.83
N PHE A 68 -22.46 8.75 -9.45
CA PHE A 68 -21.14 8.64 -10.05
C PHE A 68 -20.32 7.45 -9.49
N GLY A 69 -20.37 7.22 -8.17
CA GLY A 69 -19.66 6.13 -7.50
C GLY A 69 -20.16 4.73 -7.87
N TRP A 70 -21.36 4.65 -8.46
CA TRP A 70 -21.94 3.42 -9.01
C TRP A 70 -21.81 3.31 -10.53
N HIS A 71 -21.20 4.30 -11.20
CA HIS A 71 -20.95 4.24 -12.63
C HIS A 71 -19.98 3.10 -12.97
N ARG A 72 -20.15 2.48 -14.15
CA ARG A 72 -19.39 1.29 -14.56
C ARG A 72 -17.88 1.55 -14.60
N ILE A 73 -17.46 2.73 -15.06
CA ILE A 73 -16.04 3.08 -15.24
C ILE A 73 -15.22 3.03 -13.93
N PRO A 74 -15.52 3.84 -12.89
CA PRO A 74 -14.74 3.81 -11.64
C PRO A 74 -14.85 2.46 -10.92
N SER A 75 -15.98 1.78 -11.04
CA SER A 75 -16.17 0.44 -10.49
C SER A 75 -15.30 -0.61 -11.18
N THR A 76 -15.18 -0.57 -12.51
CA THR A 76 -14.34 -1.50 -13.28
C THR A 76 -12.86 -1.22 -13.08
N LEU A 77 -12.44 0.05 -13.03
CA LEU A 77 -11.04 0.40 -12.79
C LEU A 77 -10.55 -0.12 -11.42
N LEU A 78 -11.34 0.09 -10.36
CA LEU A 78 -11.02 -0.44 -9.04
C LEU A 78 -11.05 -1.97 -9.01
N LYS A 79 -11.95 -2.61 -9.78
CA LYS A 79 -11.97 -4.08 -9.91
C LYS A 79 -10.71 -4.63 -10.58
N LEU A 80 -10.22 -3.96 -11.62
CA LEU A 80 -8.99 -4.34 -12.33
C LEU A 80 -7.73 -4.14 -11.47
N LEU A 81 -7.76 -3.20 -10.54
CA LEU A 81 -6.67 -2.93 -9.62
C LEU A 81 -6.36 -4.13 -8.70
N TRP A 82 -7.38 -4.85 -8.24
CA TRP A 82 -7.23 -6.01 -7.34
C TRP A 82 -6.33 -7.13 -7.87
N PRO A 83 -6.58 -7.70 -9.07
CA PRO A 83 -5.71 -8.74 -9.62
C PRO A 83 -4.29 -8.21 -9.90
N ILE A 84 -4.13 -6.94 -10.29
CA ILE A 84 -2.80 -6.35 -10.53
C ILE A 84 -2.00 -6.24 -9.23
N ILE A 85 -2.64 -5.82 -8.14
CA ILE A 85 -2.02 -5.79 -6.81
C ILE A 85 -1.61 -7.21 -6.38
N GLY A 86 -2.51 -8.19 -6.54
CA GLY A 86 -2.23 -9.60 -6.20
C GLY A 86 -1.07 -10.17 -7.03
N LEU A 87 -1.05 -9.92 -8.34
CA LEU A 87 0.03 -10.36 -9.22
C LEU A 87 1.37 -9.70 -8.85
N THR A 88 1.35 -8.41 -8.52
CA THR A 88 2.56 -7.68 -8.08
C THR A 88 3.10 -8.24 -6.76
N LEU A 89 2.23 -8.58 -5.82
CA LEU A 89 2.62 -9.22 -4.57
C LEU A 89 3.27 -10.59 -4.82
N ILE A 90 2.64 -11.44 -5.64
CA ILE A 90 3.19 -12.76 -5.98
C ILE A 90 4.56 -12.59 -6.64
N ALA A 91 4.70 -11.67 -7.60
CA ALA A 91 5.97 -11.38 -8.26
C ALA A 91 7.04 -10.91 -7.27
N LEU A 92 6.70 -10.04 -6.31
CA LEU A 92 7.64 -9.59 -5.28
C LEU A 92 8.09 -10.72 -4.36
N ILE A 93 7.18 -11.61 -3.97
CA ILE A 93 7.51 -12.77 -3.14
C ILE A 93 8.45 -13.71 -3.92
N THR A 94 8.14 -14.04 -5.18
CA THR A 94 8.95 -14.96 -5.97
C THR A 94 10.36 -14.44 -6.21
N VAL A 95 10.52 -13.16 -6.60
CA VAL A 95 11.87 -12.59 -6.79
C VAL A 95 12.63 -12.40 -5.49
N THR A 96 11.93 -12.16 -4.37
CA THR A 96 12.58 -12.11 -3.05
C THR A 96 13.16 -13.47 -2.71
N VAL A 97 12.36 -14.53 -2.81
CA VAL A 97 12.82 -15.91 -2.54
C VAL A 97 13.94 -16.31 -3.51
N GLN A 98 13.76 -16.03 -4.81
CA GLN A 98 14.75 -16.35 -5.83
C GLN A 98 16.10 -15.67 -5.59
N SER A 99 16.09 -14.40 -5.18
CA SER A 99 17.30 -13.63 -4.87
C SER A 99 18.08 -14.21 -3.67
N PHE A 100 17.42 -14.89 -2.73
CA PHE A 100 18.12 -15.56 -1.62
C PHE A 100 18.82 -16.86 -2.02
N TYR A 101 18.25 -17.63 -2.95
CA TYR A 101 18.76 -18.97 -3.33
C TYR A 101 19.60 -18.98 -4.60
N THR A 102 19.62 -17.88 -5.37
CA THR A 102 20.35 -17.80 -6.65
C THR A 102 21.64 -16.99 -6.51
N LEU A 103 22.73 -17.43 -7.14
CA LEU A 103 24.00 -16.67 -7.20
C LEU A 103 24.29 -16.07 -8.58
N ARG A 104 23.48 -16.37 -9.60
CA ARG A 104 23.71 -15.92 -10.99
C ARG A 104 23.45 -14.40 -11.13
N PRO A 105 24.41 -13.61 -11.63
CA PRO A 105 24.28 -12.15 -11.73
C PRO A 105 23.12 -11.68 -12.61
N ARG A 106 22.85 -12.37 -13.73
CA ARG A 106 21.74 -12.05 -14.64
C ARG A 106 20.37 -12.15 -13.96
N THR A 107 20.21 -13.15 -13.09
CA THR A 107 18.95 -13.36 -12.36
C THR A 107 18.74 -12.25 -11.32
N HIS A 108 19.79 -11.88 -10.57
CA HIS A 108 19.75 -10.76 -9.63
C HIS A 108 19.40 -9.43 -10.26
N PHE A 109 19.87 -9.17 -11.48
CA PHE A 109 19.50 -7.96 -12.23
C PHE A 109 17.99 -7.90 -12.50
N ILE A 110 17.40 -9.01 -12.94
CA ILE A 110 15.96 -9.12 -13.19
C ILE A 110 15.19 -8.99 -11.87
N ASP A 111 15.61 -9.71 -10.82
CA ASP A 111 14.98 -9.65 -9.50
C ASP A 111 14.97 -8.23 -8.96
N ARG A 112 16.08 -7.50 -9.09
CA ARG A 112 16.18 -6.09 -8.69
C ARG A 112 15.23 -5.20 -9.49
N ALA A 113 15.13 -5.39 -10.80
CA ALA A 113 14.20 -4.62 -11.63
C ALA A 113 12.73 -4.84 -11.21
N VAL A 114 12.35 -6.09 -10.92
CA VAL A 114 11.00 -6.42 -10.43
C VAL A 114 10.74 -5.84 -9.05
N GLN A 115 11.74 -5.85 -8.14
CA GLN A 115 11.61 -5.22 -6.82
C GLN A 115 11.43 -3.71 -6.91
N LEU A 116 12.20 -3.03 -7.77
CA LEU A 116 12.06 -1.59 -8.02
C LEU A 116 10.68 -1.26 -8.61
N TYR A 117 10.23 -2.04 -9.58
CA TYR A 117 8.87 -1.92 -10.13
C TYR A 117 7.82 -2.09 -9.02
N GLY A 118 7.86 -3.19 -8.26
CA GLY A 118 6.82 -3.49 -7.28
C GLY A 118 6.77 -2.50 -6.13
N THR A 119 7.92 -2.04 -5.62
CA THR A 119 7.97 -1.00 -4.58
C THR A 119 7.44 0.35 -5.08
N THR A 120 7.78 0.74 -6.31
CA THR A 120 7.29 1.97 -6.94
C THR A 120 5.80 1.89 -7.24
N PHE A 121 5.32 0.76 -7.76
CA PHE A 121 3.91 0.53 -8.04
C PHE A 121 3.09 0.59 -6.76
N LEU A 122 3.51 -0.10 -5.69
CA LEU A 122 2.83 -0.05 -4.40
C LEU A 122 2.84 1.35 -3.78
N ALA A 123 3.92 2.13 -3.96
CA ALA A 123 3.94 3.53 -3.58
C ALA A 123 2.86 4.33 -4.34
N ILE A 124 2.76 4.21 -5.65
CA ILE A 124 1.70 4.87 -6.45
C ILE A 124 0.30 4.48 -5.94
N ILE A 125 0.08 3.19 -5.69
CA ILE A 125 -1.19 2.68 -5.16
C ILE A 125 -1.50 3.27 -3.78
N SER A 126 -0.50 3.46 -2.92
CA SER A 126 -0.69 4.09 -1.60
C SER A 126 -1.18 5.53 -1.69
N PHE A 127 -0.75 6.28 -2.71
CA PHE A 127 -1.20 7.65 -2.95
C PHE A 127 -2.61 7.73 -3.52
N LEU A 128 -3.08 6.71 -4.22
CA LEU A 128 -4.34 6.70 -4.99
C LEU A 128 -5.61 7.10 -4.21
N PRO A 129 -5.78 6.80 -2.92
CA PRO A 129 -6.91 7.30 -2.13
C PRO A 129 -7.00 8.84 -2.08
N LEU A 130 -5.87 9.55 -2.02
CA LEU A 130 -5.83 11.01 -1.89
C LEU A 130 -6.40 11.76 -3.10
N PRO A 131 -5.95 11.53 -4.36
CA PRO A 131 -6.51 12.19 -5.52
C PRO A 131 -7.96 11.78 -5.77
N ILE A 132 -8.34 10.53 -5.47
CA ILE A 132 -9.74 10.10 -5.58
C ILE A 132 -10.62 10.91 -4.62
N LEU A 133 -10.21 11.08 -3.37
CA LEU A 133 -10.93 11.89 -2.41
C LEU A 133 -10.94 13.38 -2.81
N ALA A 134 -9.81 13.92 -3.25
CA ALA A 134 -9.71 15.30 -3.71
C ALA A 134 -10.68 15.58 -4.87
N LEU A 135 -10.71 14.70 -5.88
CA LEU A 135 -11.67 14.79 -6.99
C LEU A 135 -13.11 14.68 -6.51
N ALA A 136 -13.40 13.75 -5.58
CA ALA A 136 -14.74 13.60 -5.02
C ALA A 136 -15.21 14.85 -4.26
N PHE A 137 -14.30 15.62 -3.65
CA PHE A 137 -14.61 16.90 -3.02
C PHE A 137 -14.69 18.08 -3.98
N ALA A 138 -13.88 18.07 -5.05
CA ALA A 138 -13.89 19.10 -6.08
C ALA A 138 -15.16 19.05 -6.95
N VAL A 139 -15.72 17.85 -7.20
CA VAL A 139 -16.96 17.70 -7.97
C VAL A 139 -18.17 18.21 -7.16
N PRO A 140 -18.96 19.16 -7.70
CA PRO A 140 -20.14 19.70 -7.03
C PRO A 140 -21.13 18.60 -6.64
N ARG A 141 -21.61 18.65 -5.41
CA ARG A 141 -22.56 17.66 -4.89
C ARG A 141 -23.98 18.07 -5.27
N LYS A 142 -24.68 17.20 -6.00
CA LYS A 142 -26.09 17.43 -6.37
C LYS A 142 -27.09 16.96 -5.28
N GLN A 143 -26.65 16.12 -4.34
CA GLN A 143 -27.51 15.52 -3.31
C GLN A 143 -26.84 15.49 -1.93
N ARG A 144 -27.66 15.33 -0.88
CA ARG A 144 -27.21 15.14 0.50
C ARG A 144 -26.49 13.80 0.61
N HIS A 145 -25.38 13.78 1.35
CA HIS A 145 -24.55 12.57 1.50
C HIS A 145 -25.35 11.38 2.04
N ASP A 146 -25.10 10.20 1.48
CA ASP A 146 -25.73 8.96 1.88
C ASP A 146 -25.02 8.43 3.15
N LYS A 147 -25.69 8.48 4.31
CA LYS A 147 -25.06 8.08 5.58
C LYS A 147 -24.89 6.56 5.62
N PHE A 148 -23.71 6.10 6.05
CA PHE A 148 -23.43 4.68 6.28
C PHE A 148 -22.55 4.53 7.51
N GLY A 149 -22.82 3.58 8.41
CA GLY A 149 -22.05 3.38 9.63
C GLY A 149 -22.11 4.56 10.62
N ALA A 150 -21.43 4.44 11.76
CA ALA A 150 -21.57 5.41 12.86
C ALA A 150 -20.79 6.72 12.64
N GLY A 151 -21.33 7.84 13.16
CA GLY A 151 -20.60 9.10 13.33
C GLY A 151 -20.50 10.02 12.09
N ARG A 152 -19.89 11.20 12.30
CA ARG A 152 -19.83 12.31 11.33
C ARG A 152 -18.93 11.98 10.13
N LEU A 153 -19.37 12.35 8.92
CA LEU A 153 -18.61 12.20 7.67
C LEU A 153 -17.22 12.85 7.74
N ARG A 154 -17.11 14.03 8.36
CA ARG A 154 -15.83 14.74 8.50
C ARG A 154 -14.78 13.91 9.24
N VAL A 155 -15.18 13.16 10.27
CA VAL A 155 -14.28 12.29 11.03
C VAL A 155 -13.85 11.10 10.18
N LYS A 156 -14.77 10.52 9.38
CA LYS A 156 -14.44 9.42 8.44
C LYS A 156 -13.37 9.84 7.46
N VAL A 157 -13.55 11.02 6.87
CA VAL A 157 -12.61 11.61 5.93
C VAL A 157 -11.28 11.91 6.62
N ALA A 158 -11.28 12.55 7.80
CA ALA A 158 -10.07 12.89 8.51
C ALA A 158 -9.24 11.66 8.89
N VAL A 159 -9.87 10.59 9.39
CA VAL A 159 -9.19 9.33 9.74
C VAL A 159 -8.60 8.67 8.50
N LEU A 160 -9.37 8.60 7.40
CA LEU A 160 -8.90 8.01 6.15
C LEU A 160 -7.73 8.80 5.54
N VAL A 161 -7.82 10.13 5.50
CA VAL A 161 -6.75 11.00 4.98
C VAL A 161 -5.51 10.89 5.84
N THR A 162 -5.64 10.94 7.17
CA THR A 162 -4.50 10.83 8.09
C THR A 162 -3.81 9.47 7.95
N GLY A 163 -4.57 8.39 7.98
CA GLY A 163 -4.02 7.05 7.82
C GLY A 163 -3.42 6.81 6.43
N THR A 164 -4.01 7.39 5.39
CA THR A 164 -3.43 7.34 4.04
C THR A 164 -2.11 8.11 3.98
N MET A 165 -2.03 9.32 4.55
CA MET A 165 -0.80 10.12 4.56
C MET A 165 0.35 9.41 5.26
N LEU A 166 0.08 8.79 6.42
CA LEU A 166 1.07 7.99 7.14
C LEU A 166 1.59 6.84 6.25
N VAL A 167 0.68 6.11 5.64
CA VAL A 167 1.00 4.95 4.82
C VAL A 167 1.69 5.33 3.50
N CYS A 168 1.35 6.48 2.91
CA CYS A 168 2.07 7.09 1.78
C CYS A 168 3.51 7.43 2.15
N PHE A 169 3.73 7.99 3.35
CA PHE A 169 5.07 8.31 3.83
C PHE A 169 5.93 7.03 3.98
N GLY A 170 5.37 5.97 4.58
CA GLY A 170 6.08 4.68 4.67
C GLY A 170 6.35 4.05 3.30
N ALA A 171 5.41 4.18 2.35
CA ALA A 171 5.59 3.65 1.00
C ALA A 171 6.62 4.45 0.17
N SER A 172 6.60 5.77 0.27
CA SER A 172 7.55 6.64 -0.43
C SER A 172 8.96 6.50 0.13
N TYR A 173 9.12 6.33 1.45
CA TYR A 173 10.40 6.01 2.06
C TYR A 173 10.96 4.68 1.54
N ARG A 174 10.16 3.61 1.52
CA ARG A 174 10.59 2.30 0.96
C ARG A 174 10.94 2.36 -0.52
N ALA A 175 10.14 3.07 -1.33
CA ALA A 175 10.46 3.27 -2.74
C ALA A 175 11.78 4.06 -2.88
N GLY A 176 11.90 5.19 -2.18
CA GLY A 176 13.08 6.06 -2.25
C GLY A 176 14.38 5.35 -1.81
N THR A 177 14.33 4.56 -0.75
CA THR A 177 15.47 3.73 -0.31
C THR A 177 15.76 2.61 -1.30
N SER A 178 14.73 1.95 -1.85
CA SER A 178 14.90 0.89 -2.85
C SER A 178 15.61 1.38 -4.11
N TRP A 179 15.42 2.64 -4.53
CA TRP A 179 16.12 3.22 -5.70
C TRP A 179 17.58 3.61 -5.44
N LYS A 180 18.02 3.66 -4.18
CA LYS A 180 19.44 3.91 -3.88
C LYS A 180 20.30 2.73 -4.33
N ALA A 181 21.55 3.03 -4.66
CA ALA A 181 22.51 2.01 -5.07
C ALA A 181 22.73 1.02 -3.91
N PRO A 182 22.62 -0.30 -4.13
CA PRO A 182 22.88 -1.29 -3.10
C PRO A 182 24.28 -1.10 -2.56
N VAL A 183 24.42 -0.86 -1.26
CA VAL A 183 25.73 -0.72 -0.64
C VAL A 183 26.40 -2.11 -0.64
N PRO A 184 27.66 -2.24 -1.08
CA PRO A 184 28.44 -3.47 -0.98
C PRO A 184 28.54 -3.98 0.47
N MET A 185 28.62 -5.31 0.67
CA MET A 185 28.78 -5.89 2.02
C MET A 185 30.06 -5.45 2.73
N THR A 186 31.06 -5.03 1.97
CA THR A 186 32.38 -4.61 2.43
C THR A 186 32.44 -3.17 2.95
N GLU A 187 31.39 -2.37 2.76
CA GLU A 187 31.34 -0.98 3.18
C GLU A 187 30.39 -0.77 4.38
N PRO A 188 30.74 0.12 5.33
CA PRO A 188 29.89 0.46 6.46
C PRO A 188 28.56 1.06 5.97
N LEU A 189 27.45 0.73 6.65
CA LEU A 189 26.14 1.26 6.27
C LEU A 189 26.15 2.80 6.38
N PRO A 190 25.82 3.54 5.29
CA PRO A 190 25.69 4.99 5.33
C PRO A 190 24.68 5.45 6.39
N GLY A 191 24.88 6.63 7.00
CA GLY A 191 24.07 7.11 8.14
C GLY A 191 22.56 7.24 7.89
N TYR A 192 22.13 7.39 6.63
CA TYR A 192 20.71 7.37 6.24
C TYR A 192 20.08 5.95 6.26
N PHE A 193 20.89 4.90 6.47
CA PHE A 193 20.48 3.52 6.69
C PHE A 193 20.65 3.06 8.15
N HIS A 194 20.51 3.99 9.10
CA HIS A 194 20.52 3.61 10.50
C HIS A 194 19.36 2.65 10.81
N LYS A 195 19.62 1.56 11.56
CA LYS A 195 18.60 0.55 11.91
C LYS A 195 17.33 1.19 12.50
N ALA A 196 17.48 2.26 13.26
CA ALA A 196 16.36 3.00 13.83
C ALA A 196 15.41 3.57 12.76
N ALA A 197 15.93 4.10 11.65
CA ALA A 197 15.08 4.65 10.59
C ALA A 197 14.25 3.56 9.91
N PHE A 198 14.83 2.38 9.68
CA PHE A 198 14.10 1.21 9.18
C PHE A 198 12.97 0.81 10.13
N TYR A 199 13.24 0.61 11.43
CA TYR A 199 12.18 0.19 12.36
C TYR A 199 11.10 1.26 12.58
N VAL A 200 11.48 2.52 12.70
CA VAL A 200 10.53 3.62 12.92
C VAL A 200 9.64 3.84 11.70
N VAL A 201 10.20 3.81 10.49
CA VAL A 201 9.44 4.13 9.28
C VAL A 201 8.69 2.92 8.73
N ASP A 202 9.28 1.74 8.71
CA ASP A 202 8.61 0.55 8.16
C ASP A 202 7.58 -0.04 9.13
N PHE A 203 7.92 -0.20 10.41
CA PHE A 203 7.01 -0.77 11.41
C PHE A 203 6.27 0.29 12.23
N GLY A 204 6.95 1.37 12.65
CA GLY A 204 6.35 2.39 13.49
C GLY A 204 5.17 3.10 12.81
N VAL A 205 5.30 3.44 11.53
CA VAL A 205 4.22 4.05 10.73
C VAL A 205 3.03 3.09 10.58
N GLU A 206 3.30 1.80 10.37
CA GLU A 206 2.26 0.78 10.25
C GLU A 206 1.50 0.60 11.57
N ILE A 207 2.22 0.45 12.69
CA ILE A 207 1.65 0.36 14.04
C ILE A 207 0.83 1.60 14.37
N LEU A 208 1.35 2.80 14.07
CA LEU A 208 0.64 4.06 14.29
C LEU A 208 -0.66 4.11 13.48
N THR A 209 -0.64 3.64 12.23
CA THR A 209 -1.82 3.65 11.36
C THR A 209 -2.87 2.65 11.84
N VAL A 210 -2.48 1.42 12.15
CA VAL A 210 -3.39 0.40 12.69
C VAL A 210 -3.93 0.83 14.06
N GLY A 211 -3.08 1.39 14.91
CA GLY A 211 -3.45 1.97 16.20
C GLY A 211 -4.48 3.10 16.05
N LEU A 212 -4.27 4.01 15.10
CA LEU A 212 -5.25 5.04 14.75
C LEU A 212 -6.60 4.42 14.35
N TYR A 213 -6.60 3.35 13.55
CA TYR A 213 -7.82 2.68 13.12
C TYR A 213 -8.55 1.95 14.24
N ALA A 214 -7.81 1.35 15.17
CA ALA A 214 -8.36 0.73 16.37
C ALA A 214 -8.97 1.80 17.30
N LEU A 215 -8.24 2.87 17.60
CA LEU A 215 -8.68 3.96 18.48
C LEU A 215 -9.92 4.68 17.95
N MET A 216 -9.94 4.96 16.65
CA MET A 216 -11.07 5.65 16.01
C MET A 216 -12.28 4.74 15.75
N ARG A 217 -12.19 3.47 16.19
CA ARG A 217 -13.18 2.40 16.00
C ARG A 217 -13.69 2.36 14.57
N VAL A 218 -12.76 2.25 13.63
CA VAL A 218 -13.06 2.36 12.20
C VAL A 218 -14.00 1.25 11.73
N ASP A 219 -13.95 0.10 12.38
CA ASP A 219 -14.90 -1.01 12.21
C ASP A 219 -16.37 -0.56 12.24
N LEU A 220 -16.81 0.09 13.33
CA LEU A 220 -18.17 0.62 13.47
C LEU A 220 -18.45 1.80 12.52
N ARG A 221 -17.40 2.58 12.22
CA ARG A 221 -17.52 3.84 11.49
C ARG A 221 -17.70 3.63 9.98
N PHE A 222 -17.12 2.57 9.43
CA PHE A 222 -17.22 2.19 8.01
C PHE A 222 -18.01 0.91 7.77
N HIS A 223 -18.77 0.47 8.78
CA HIS A 223 -19.73 -0.61 8.65
C HIS A 223 -20.74 -0.28 7.54
N VAL A 224 -20.98 -1.26 6.67
CA VAL A 224 -21.95 -1.18 5.58
C VAL A 224 -23.00 -2.25 5.85
N PRO A 225 -24.29 -1.87 5.98
CA PRO A 225 -25.35 -2.84 6.20
C PRO A 225 -25.48 -3.79 4.99
N ASP A 226 -25.83 -5.04 5.27
CA ASP A 226 -25.92 -6.09 4.24
C ASP A 226 -26.92 -5.72 3.13
N GLY A 227 -26.60 -6.09 1.89
CA GLY A 227 -27.51 -5.90 0.74
C GLY A 227 -27.48 -4.53 0.06
N ALA A 228 -26.55 -3.63 0.39
CA ALA A 228 -26.40 -2.34 -0.31
C ALA A 228 -25.98 -2.52 -1.79
N ARG A 229 -26.96 -2.60 -2.70
CA ARG A 229 -26.78 -2.88 -4.15
C ARG A 229 -27.26 -1.76 -5.08
N GLY A 230 -27.04 -0.49 -4.72
CA GLY A 230 -27.30 0.61 -5.65
C GLY A 230 -27.16 2.01 -5.06
N PRO A 231 -27.40 3.05 -5.89
CA PRO A 231 -27.44 4.44 -5.46
C PRO A 231 -28.49 4.67 -4.36
N GLY A 232 -28.10 5.33 -3.26
CA GLY A 232 -29.01 5.63 -2.14
C GLY A 232 -29.35 4.43 -1.26
N ALA A 233 -28.67 3.29 -1.44
CA ALA A 233 -28.94 2.09 -0.67
C ALA A 233 -28.54 2.22 0.81
N TYR A 234 -27.66 3.15 1.19
CA TYR A 234 -27.27 3.29 2.59
C TYR A 234 -28.38 3.99 3.43
N SER A 235 -29.04 5.00 2.89
CA SER A 235 -30.11 5.77 3.57
C SER A 235 -31.51 5.18 3.40
N ARG A 236 -31.78 4.44 2.32
CA ARG A 236 -33.09 3.77 2.14
C ARG A 236 -33.38 2.75 3.25
N ARG A 237 -32.34 2.10 3.78
CA ARG A 237 -32.49 1.10 4.85
C ARG A 237 -32.64 1.72 6.24
N GLU A 238 -31.92 2.81 6.54
CA GLU A 238 -32.08 3.57 7.79
C GLU A 238 -33.54 3.99 7.99
N GLY A 239 -34.19 4.53 6.94
CA GLY A 239 -35.61 4.89 6.98
C GLY A 239 -36.59 3.71 6.98
N LEU A 240 -36.13 2.49 6.66
CA LEU A 240 -36.92 1.26 6.77
C LEU A 240 -36.85 0.68 8.18
N GLU A 241 -35.67 0.68 8.79
CA GLU A 241 -35.46 0.25 10.18
C GLU A 241 -36.11 1.22 11.18
N GLU A 242 -36.08 2.53 10.91
CA GLU A 242 -36.85 3.53 11.69
C GLU A 242 -38.36 3.29 11.62
N LYS A 243 -38.88 2.84 10.48
CA LYS A 243 -40.31 2.54 10.28
C LYS A 243 -40.75 1.19 10.84
N LEU A 244 -39.83 0.25 11.01
CA LEU A 244 -40.10 -1.08 11.57
C LEU A 244 -39.86 -1.14 13.09
N GLY A 245 -39.11 -0.17 13.64
CA GLY A 245 -38.87 -0.01 15.08
C GLY A 245 -39.73 1.05 15.76
N ALA A 246 -40.71 1.62 15.06
CA ALA A 246 -41.76 2.52 15.57
C ALA A 246 -43.12 1.84 15.44
#